data_AF-A0A1D9G4X6-F1
#
_entry.id   AF-A0A1D9G4X6-F1
#
_cell.length_a   1.000
_cell.length_b   1.000
_cell.length_c   1.000
_cell.angle_alpha   90.00
_cell.angle_beta   90.00
_cell.angle_gamma   90.00
#
_symmetry.space_group_name_H-M   'P 1'
#
loop_
_entity.id
_entity.type
_entity.pdbx_description
1 polymer ?
#
loop_
_entity_poly.entity_id
_entity_poly.type
_entity_poly.pdbx_seq_one_letter_code
_entity_poly.pdbx_strand_id
1 'polypeptide(L)'
;MKRNAIAFFLTLGFTLPLLSFNANASSPVFPESTRQLQPPSSEANQLETTANTQIALTETSDTTPTQFWWLQGVSVNQIKAKLKEGYRVIDLEVESSSPYRFSAAMVKNQGAYAKKWWWYYGITSQTLKEKLSQNQARIIDLQVYRVNGKKRYAVVLVSNTGSEAKAWWYYTDP
;
A
#
# COMPACT_ATOMS: atom_id res chain seq x y z
N MET A 1 40.84 -30.38 28.79
CA MET A 1 40.65 -31.31 29.92
C MET A 1 41.37 -30.73 31.14
N LYS A 2 40.70 -30.71 32.30
CA LYS A 2 41.12 -30.20 33.64
C LYS A 2 40.42 -28.87 34.03
N ARG A 3 39.43 -28.92 34.94
CA ARG A 3 39.46 -28.90 36.44
C ARG A 3 39.01 -27.50 36.89
N ASN A 4 37.79 -27.36 37.43
CA ASN A 4 37.47 -27.38 38.88
C ASN A 4 38.28 -26.31 39.64
N ALA A 5 37.70 -25.14 39.95
CA ALA A 5 36.79 -24.84 41.06
C ALA A 5 37.55 -24.14 42.23
N ILE A 6 36.80 -23.41 43.06
CA ILE A 6 37.12 -22.91 44.42
C ILE A 6 37.75 -21.50 44.40
N ALA A 7 37.00 -20.40 44.57
CA ALA A 7 36.26 -19.93 45.76
C ALA A 7 37.15 -19.73 47.00
N PHE A 8 37.45 -18.49 47.38
CA PHE A 8 36.99 -17.93 48.66
C PHE A 8 37.43 -16.48 48.82
N PHE A 9 36.46 -15.66 49.21
CA PHE A 9 36.60 -14.28 49.64
C PHE A 9 37.23 -14.22 51.05
N LEU A 10 38.04 -13.19 51.30
CA LEU A 10 38.14 -12.61 52.63
C LEU A 10 37.49 -11.22 52.60
N THR A 11 36.29 -11.22 53.14
CA THR A 11 35.57 -10.19 53.88
C THR A 11 36.46 -9.36 54.84
N LEU A 12 36.13 -8.17 55.36
CA LEU A 12 34.87 -7.46 55.62
C LEU A 12 35.23 -6.02 56.08
N GLY A 13 34.30 -5.08 55.93
CA GLY A 13 34.25 -3.82 56.69
C GLY A 13 32.85 -3.19 56.54
N PHE A 14 31.88 -3.58 57.38
CA PHE A 14 31.37 -2.87 58.56
C PHE A 14 30.63 -1.55 58.27
N THR A 15 29.29 -1.54 58.44
CA THR A 15 28.51 -0.39 58.94
C THR A 15 27.22 -0.85 59.64
N LEU A 16 26.88 -0.16 60.73
CA LEU A 16 25.94 -0.48 61.82
C LEU A 16 24.46 -0.05 61.54
N PRO A 17 23.49 -0.40 62.42
CA PRO A 17 22.12 -0.73 62.05
C PRO A 17 21.09 0.39 62.29
N LEU A 18 19.88 0.22 61.75
CA LEU A 18 18.66 0.86 62.25
C LEU A 18 17.45 -0.11 62.18
N LEU A 19 16.77 -0.26 63.31
CA LEU A 19 15.44 -0.87 63.53
C LEU A 19 14.67 0.17 64.36
N SER A 20 13.38 0.48 64.23
CA SER A 20 12.27 0.15 63.32
C SER A 20 11.07 0.96 63.81
N PHE A 21 10.07 1.26 62.97
CA PHE A 21 8.72 1.63 63.46
C PHE A 21 7.62 0.99 62.61
N ASN A 22 6.53 0.67 63.31
CA ASN A 22 5.50 -0.31 63.01
C ASN A 22 4.32 0.29 62.21
N ALA A 23 3.83 -0.42 61.20
CA ALA A 23 2.53 -0.18 60.56
C ALA A 23 1.85 -1.53 60.30
N ASN A 24 0.81 -1.82 61.08
CA ASN A 24 -0.05 -2.98 60.91
C ASN A 24 -1.34 -2.54 60.19
N ALA A 25 -1.51 -2.93 58.92
CA ALA A 25 -2.81 -3.19 58.28
C ALA A 25 -2.58 -3.93 56.95
N SER A 26 -3.20 -5.10 56.84
CA SER A 26 -3.01 -6.15 55.84
C SER A 26 -3.18 -5.69 54.39
N SER A 27 -2.25 -6.10 53.52
CA SER A 27 -2.40 -6.07 52.06
C SER A 27 -2.65 -7.48 51.51
N PRO A 28 -3.48 -7.64 50.46
CA PRO A 28 -3.85 -8.95 49.93
C PRO A 28 -2.68 -9.70 49.30
N VAL A 29 -2.61 -11.01 49.54
CA VAL A 29 -1.72 -11.94 48.85
C VAL A 29 -2.30 -12.21 47.46
N PHE A 30 -1.59 -11.77 46.42
CA PHE A 30 -1.85 -12.21 45.04
C PHE A 30 -0.99 -13.44 44.73
N PRO A 31 -1.50 -14.47 44.05
CA PRO A 31 -0.69 -15.62 43.66
C PRO A 31 0.37 -15.21 42.63
N GLU A 32 1.59 -15.70 42.85
CA GLU A 32 2.73 -15.57 41.93
C GLU A 32 2.39 -16.23 40.58
N SER A 33 2.19 -15.43 39.53
CA SER A 33 2.22 -15.93 38.16
C SER A 33 3.66 -15.81 37.67
N THR A 34 4.36 -16.94 37.58
CA THR A 34 5.64 -17.04 36.90
C THR A 34 5.46 -16.67 35.42
N ARG A 35 5.64 -15.39 35.09
CA ARG A 35 5.84 -14.97 33.69
C ARG A 35 7.21 -15.47 33.25
N GLN A 36 7.24 -16.53 32.47
CA GLN A 36 8.39 -16.75 31.59
C GLN A 36 8.50 -15.57 30.62
N LEU A 37 9.70 -15.00 30.52
CA LEU A 37 10.04 -14.04 29.47
C LEU A 37 10.09 -14.79 28.14
N GLN A 38 8.97 -14.78 27.42
CA GLN A 38 8.95 -15.18 26.02
C GLN A 38 9.57 -14.04 25.18
N PRO A 39 10.52 -14.34 24.26
CA PRO A 39 11.11 -13.30 23.41
C PRO A 39 10.01 -12.59 22.60
N PRO A 40 10.22 -11.32 22.20
CA PRO A 40 9.20 -10.49 21.59
C PRO A 40 8.73 -11.11 20.26
N SER A 41 7.50 -11.60 20.23
CA SER A 41 6.83 -12.08 19.01
C SER A 41 6.17 -10.94 18.20
N SER A 42 6.71 -9.72 18.27
CA SER A 42 6.13 -8.53 17.63
C SER A 42 6.86 -8.04 16.37
N GLU A 43 8.05 -8.55 16.06
CA GLU A 43 8.79 -8.09 14.87
C GLU A 43 8.23 -8.64 13.54
N ALA A 44 7.60 -9.82 13.56
CA ALA A 44 7.02 -10.41 12.34
C ALA A 44 5.81 -9.63 11.81
N ASN A 45 4.99 -9.04 12.68
CA ASN A 45 3.77 -8.33 12.29
C ASN A 45 4.04 -6.89 11.82
N GLN A 46 5.17 -6.30 12.22
CA GLN A 46 5.57 -4.97 11.75
C GLN A 46 6.18 -5.04 10.36
N LEU A 47 6.98 -6.07 10.06
CA LEU A 47 7.55 -6.29 8.73
C LEU A 47 6.48 -6.54 7.66
N GLU A 48 5.42 -7.28 7.99
CA GLU A 48 4.31 -7.56 7.06
C GLU A 48 3.47 -6.31 6.76
N THR A 49 3.28 -5.44 7.75
CA THR A 49 2.52 -4.19 7.58
C THR A 49 3.32 -3.13 6.83
N THR A 50 4.63 -3.01 7.08
CA THR A 50 5.51 -2.09 6.35
C THR A 50 5.73 -2.54 4.90
N ALA A 51 5.91 -3.84 4.64
CA ALA A 51 6.03 -4.37 3.28
C ALA A 51 4.74 -4.17 2.47
N ASN A 52 3.56 -4.42 3.05
CA ASN A 52 2.29 -4.22 2.36
C ASN A 52 1.96 -2.73 2.14
N THR A 53 2.35 -1.85 3.07
CA THR A 53 2.22 -0.39 2.90
C THR A 53 3.19 0.13 1.83
N GLN A 54 4.40 -0.44 1.76
CA GLN A 54 5.40 -0.09 0.77
C GLN A 54 4.99 -0.56 -0.63
N ILE A 55 4.44 -1.78 -0.80
CA ILE A 55 3.94 -2.28 -2.10
C ILE A 55 2.69 -1.52 -2.58
N ALA A 56 1.90 -0.99 -1.66
CA ALA A 56 0.84 -0.06 -2.01
C ALA A 56 1.45 1.27 -2.51
N LEU A 57 2.32 1.94 -1.76
CA LEU A 57 2.89 3.24 -2.16
C LEU A 57 4.01 3.15 -3.23
N THR A 58 4.42 1.95 -3.64
CA THR A 58 5.66 1.76 -4.40
C THR A 58 5.62 2.49 -5.73
N GLU A 59 4.60 2.33 -6.58
CA GLU A 59 4.74 2.79 -7.98
C GLU A 59 4.94 4.32 -8.13
N THR A 60 4.22 5.13 -7.34
CA THR A 60 4.33 6.60 -7.40
C THR A 60 5.56 7.13 -6.69
N SER A 61 6.13 6.31 -5.80
CA SER A 61 7.33 6.63 -5.01
C SER A 61 8.55 5.85 -5.52
N ASP A 62 8.39 5.09 -6.61
CA ASP A 62 9.44 4.26 -7.18
C ASP A 62 10.37 5.15 -7.99
N THR A 63 11.65 5.03 -7.70
CA THR A 63 12.71 5.78 -8.37
C THR A 63 13.48 4.95 -9.38
N THR A 64 13.10 3.68 -9.56
CA THR A 64 13.66 2.80 -10.58
C THR A 64 13.39 3.41 -11.96
N PRO A 65 14.40 3.69 -12.78
CA PRO A 65 14.15 4.25 -14.11
C PRO A 65 13.24 3.35 -14.95
N THR A 66 12.25 3.95 -15.61
CA THR A 66 11.36 3.27 -16.55
C THR A 66 11.18 4.09 -17.82
N GLN A 67 10.83 3.43 -18.91
CA GLN A 67 10.48 4.12 -20.15
C GLN A 67 9.09 4.70 -20.03
N PHE A 68 8.89 5.91 -20.55
CA PHE A 68 7.60 6.60 -20.56
C PHE A 68 7.31 7.20 -21.93
N TRP A 69 6.03 7.51 -22.19
CA TRP A 69 5.58 8.28 -23.34
C TRP A 69 4.56 9.32 -22.92
N TRP A 70 4.58 10.44 -23.64
CA TRP A 70 3.51 11.43 -23.66
C TRP A 70 2.95 11.50 -25.08
N LEU A 71 1.63 11.40 -25.19
CA LEU A 71 0.89 11.48 -26.44
C LEU A 71 -0.10 12.63 -26.34
N GLN A 72 -0.33 13.35 -27.45
CA GLN A 72 -1.30 14.45 -27.53
C GLN A 72 -2.03 14.38 -28.87
N GLY A 73 -3.33 14.67 -28.86
CA GLY A 73 -4.15 14.70 -30.07
C GLY A 73 -4.19 13.36 -30.82
N VAL A 74 -3.93 12.24 -30.13
CA VAL A 74 -3.80 10.93 -30.77
C VAL A 74 -5.15 10.22 -30.86
N SER A 75 -5.29 9.35 -31.86
CA SER A 75 -6.41 8.42 -31.97
C SER A 75 -6.28 7.24 -31.00
N VAL A 76 -7.41 6.56 -30.78
CA VAL A 76 -7.43 5.29 -30.00
C VAL A 76 -6.47 4.24 -30.60
N ASN A 77 -6.28 4.23 -31.92
CA ASN A 77 -5.40 3.26 -32.58
C ASN A 77 -3.93 3.53 -32.27
N GLN A 78 -3.54 4.80 -32.15
CA GLN A 78 -2.19 5.18 -31.74
C GLN A 78 -1.92 4.84 -30.28
N ILE A 79 -2.90 5.03 -29.38
CA ILE A 79 -2.81 4.51 -28.00
C ILE A 79 -2.61 2.99 -28.04
N LYS A 80 -3.48 2.26 -28.74
CA LYS A 80 -3.39 0.78 -28.86
C LYS A 80 -2.05 0.30 -29.45
N ALA A 81 -1.41 1.08 -30.31
CA ALA A 81 -0.07 0.76 -30.80
C ALA A 81 0.96 0.75 -29.66
N LYS A 82 0.93 1.76 -28.77
CA LYS A 82 1.79 1.80 -27.58
C LYS A 82 1.49 0.69 -26.58
N LEU A 83 0.23 0.27 -26.46
CA LEU A 83 -0.13 -0.90 -25.66
C LEU A 83 0.54 -2.19 -26.17
N LYS A 84 0.59 -2.37 -27.50
CA LYS A 84 1.28 -3.52 -28.13
C LYS A 84 2.79 -3.48 -27.91
N GLU A 85 3.37 -2.29 -27.77
CA GLU A 85 4.77 -2.09 -27.37
C GLU A 85 5.01 -2.37 -25.88
N GLY A 86 3.97 -2.70 -25.09
CA GLY A 86 4.08 -3.04 -23.66
C GLY A 86 3.97 -1.85 -22.71
N TYR A 87 3.44 -0.71 -23.17
CA TYR A 87 3.14 0.42 -22.30
C TYR A 87 1.72 0.32 -21.71
N ARG A 88 1.55 0.86 -20.51
CA ARG A 88 0.24 1.10 -19.90
C ARG A 88 -0.03 2.59 -19.79
N VAL A 89 -1.30 2.96 -19.95
CA VAL A 89 -1.76 4.31 -19.67
C VAL A 89 -1.80 4.51 -18.16
N ILE A 90 -1.41 5.70 -17.69
CA ILE A 90 -1.51 6.11 -16.28
C ILE A 90 -2.34 7.38 -16.10
N ASP A 91 -2.53 8.14 -17.18
CA ASP A 91 -3.31 9.38 -17.25
C ASP A 91 -3.92 9.46 -18.66
N LEU A 92 -5.21 9.76 -18.76
CA LEU A 92 -5.97 9.76 -20.00
C LEU A 92 -6.99 10.91 -20.07
N GLU A 93 -6.74 11.84 -20.98
CA GLU A 93 -7.62 12.96 -21.26
C GLU A 93 -8.32 12.78 -22.61
N VAL A 94 -9.64 12.87 -22.66
CA VAL A 94 -10.42 12.98 -23.90
C VAL A 94 -10.41 14.45 -24.34
N GLU A 95 -9.76 14.72 -25.47
CA GLU A 95 -9.69 16.05 -26.07
C GLU A 95 -10.89 16.34 -26.98
N SER A 96 -11.36 15.32 -27.70
CA SER A 96 -12.57 15.39 -28.52
C SER A 96 -13.28 14.04 -28.54
N SER A 97 -14.60 14.05 -28.77
CA SER A 97 -15.42 12.82 -28.85
C SER A 97 -16.00 12.54 -30.23
N SER A 98 -15.80 13.44 -31.20
CA SER A 98 -16.22 13.29 -32.60
C SER A 98 -15.21 13.96 -33.55
N PRO A 99 -14.19 13.23 -34.06
CA PRO A 99 -13.80 11.88 -33.65
C PRO A 99 -13.15 11.88 -32.26
N TYR A 100 -12.93 10.70 -31.68
CA TYR A 100 -12.16 10.59 -30.45
C TYR A 100 -10.69 10.99 -30.65
N ARG A 101 -10.21 11.90 -29.81
CA ARG A 101 -8.80 12.29 -29.66
C ARG A 101 -8.44 12.34 -28.19
N PHE A 102 -7.18 12.02 -27.89
CA PHE A 102 -6.71 11.84 -26.53
C PHE A 102 -5.34 12.47 -26.31
N SER A 103 -5.13 12.98 -25.10
CA SER A 103 -3.82 13.09 -24.48
C SER A 103 -3.64 11.92 -23.52
N ALA A 104 -2.43 11.39 -23.43
CA ALA A 104 -2.14 10.28 -22.52
C ALA A 104 -0.70 10.31 -22.01
N ALA A 105 -0.53 10.02 -20.73
CA ALA A 105 0.74 9.66 -20.14
C ALA A 105 0.83 8.14 -20.02
N MET A 106 2.01 7.58 -20.31
CA MET A 106 2.22 6.14 -20.32
C MET A 106 3.55 5.74 -19.70
N VAL A 107 3.58 4.56 -19.07
CA VAL A 107 4.81 3.94 -18.55
C VAL A 107 4.95 2.53 -19.07
N LYS A 108 6.18 2.05 -19.21
CA LYS A 108 6.44 0.67 -19.58
C LYS A 108 5.93 -0.26 -18.48
N ASN A 109 5.06 -1.20 -18.85
CA ASN A 109 4.42 -2.10 -17.90
C ASN A 109 5.31 -3.32 -17.61
N GLN A 110 6.45 -3.09 -16.95
CA GLN A 110 7.43 -4.13 -16.63
C GLN A 110 8.14 -3.81 -15.32
N GLY A 111 8.83 -4.82 -14.75
CA GLY A 111 9.58 -4.66 -13.49
C GLY A 111 8.70 -4.12 -12.38
N ALA A 112 9.20 -3.13 -11.64
CA ALA A 112 8.47 -2.51 -10.53
C ALA A 112 7.20 -1.73 -10.96
N TYR A 113 7.08 -1.37 -12.25
CA TYR A 113 5.91 -0.70 -12.82
C TYR A 113 4.87 -1.66 -13.39
N ALA A 114 5.12 -2.97 -13.35
CA ALA A 114 4.21 -3.98 -13.86
C ALA A 114 2.93 -4.02 -13.01
N LYS A 115 1.78 -3.76 -13.64
CA LYS A 115 0.46 -3.84 -13.03
C LYS A 115 -0.48 -4.63 -13.95
N LYS A 116 -1.47 -5.29 -13.34
CA LYS A 116 -2.72 -5.63 -14.03
C LYS A 116 -3.57 -4.37 -14.07
N TRP A 117 -3.96 -3.94 -15.26
CA TRP A 117 -4.56 -2.63 -15.49
C TRP A 117 -5.61 -2.69 -16.59
N TRP A 118 -6.48 -1.69 -16.60
CA TRP A 118 -7.53 -1.51 -17.59
C TRP A 118 -7.69 -0.02 -17.90
N TRP A 119 -8.26 0.28 -19.05
CA TRP A 119 -8.66 1.63 -19.42
C TRP A 119 -9.96 1.56 -20.19
N TYR A 120 -10.81 2.56 -20.00
CA TYR A 120 -12.10 2.67 -20.65
C TYR A 120 -12.35 4.12 -21.02
N TYR A 121 -13.11 4.35 -22.09
CA TYR A 121 -13.59 5.67 -22.47
C TYR A 121 -15.00 5.52 -23.06
N GLY A 122 -15.80 6.58 -23.00
CA GLY A 122 -17.16 6.61 -23.53
C GLY A 122 -18.16 5.81 -22.71
N ILE A 123 -17.81 5.43 -21.48
CA ILE A 123 -18.65 4.59 -20.63
C ILE A 123 -19.60 5.44 -19.76
N THR A 124 -20.67 4.81 -19.28
CA THR A 124 -21.60 5.42 -18.31
C THR A 124 -21.09 5.23 -16.88
N SER A 125 -21.68 5.94 -15.91
CA SER A 125 -21.41 5.72 -14.48
C SER A 125 -21.74 4.29 -14.04
N GLN A 126 -22.84 3.72 -14.54
CA GLN A 126 -23.22 2.34 -14.28
C GLN A 126 -22.16 1.36 -14.80
N THR A 127 -21.73 1.53 -16.05
CA THR A 127 -20.68 0.68 -16.63
C THR A 127 -19.36 0.83 -15.88
N LEU A 128 -19.01 2.03 -15.40
CA LEU A 128 -17.83 2.24 -14.55
C LEU A 128 -17.92 1.39 -13.26
N LYS A 129 -19.06 1.45 -12.55
CA LYS A 129 -19.30 0.63 -11.35
C LYS A 129 -19.15 -0.86 -11.63
N GLU A 130 -19.71 -1.34 -12.74
CA GLU A 130 -19.59 -2.73 -13.19
C GLU A 130 -18.13 -3.10 -13.44
N LYS A 131 -17.35 -2.25 -14.13
CA LYS A 131 -15.92 -2.51 -14.40
C LYS A 131 -15.06 -2.52 -13.14
N LEU A 132 -15.35 -1.66 -12.16
CA LEU A 132 -14.65 -1.65 -10.89
C LEU A 132 -14.86 -2.96 -10.12
N SER A 133 -16.11 -3.40 -10.02
CA SER A 133 -16.47 -4.67 -9.36
C SER A 133 -15.90 -5.87 -10.10
N GLN A 134 -16.16 -5.97 -11.42
CA GLN A 134 -15.72 -7.08 -12.28
C GLN A 134 -14.20 -7.29 -12.20
N ASN A 135 -13.43 -6.21 -12.21
CA ASN A 135 -11.97 -6.29 -12.26
C ASN A 135 -11.32 -6.34 -10.87
N GLN A 136 -12.09 -6.19 -9.78
CA GLN A 136 -11.57 -5.93 -8.43
C GLN A 136 -10.52 -4.82 -8.47
N ALA A 137 -10.89 -3.70 -9.07
CA ALA A 137 -9.97 -2.63 -9.45
C ALA A 137 -10.23 -1.33 -8.68
N ARG A 138 -9.22 -0.46 -8.66
CA ARG A 138 -9.32 0.93 -8.22
C ARG A 138 -9.05 1.88 -9.37
N ILE A 139 -9.62 3.07 -9.29
CA ILE A 139 -9.35 4.17 -10.21
C ILE A 139 -7.99 4.78 -9.87
N ILE A 140 -7.17 5.05 -10.89
CA ILE A 140 -5.96 5.87 -10.77
C ILE A 140 -6.02 7.16 -11.59
N ASP A 141 -6.91 7.20 -12.58
CA ASP A 141 -7.26 8.40 -13.33
C ASP A 141 -8.73 8.34 -13.78
N LEU A 142 -9.42 9.48 -13.73
CA LEU A 142 -10.83 9.62 -14.08
C LEU A 142 -11.11 11.00 -14.66
N GLN A 143 -11.60 11.00 -15.90
CA GLN A 143 -12.07 12.19 -16.59
C GLN A 143 -13.57 12.09 -16.85
N VAL A 144 -14.28 13.19 -16.60
CA VAL A 144 -15.71 13.33 -16.89
C VAL A 144 -15.91 14.29 -18.05
N TYR A 145 -16.62 13.87 -19.08
CA TYR A 145 -16.92 14.69 -20.26
C TYR A 145 -18.36 14.47 -20.75
N ARG A 146 -18.78 15.21 -21.78
CA ARG A 146 -20.12 15.09 -22.36
C ARG A 146 -20.06 14.67 -23.82
N VAL A 147 -20.95 13.76 -24.20
CA VAL A 147 -21.21 13.35 -25.58
C VAL A 147 -22.71 13.50 -25.84
N ASN A 148 -23.08 14.36 -26.78
CA ASN A 148 -24.49 14.67 -27.09
C ASN A 148 -25.29 15.04 -25.82
N GLY A 149 -24.73 15.91 -24.98
CA GLY A 149 -25.31 16.35 -23.71
C GLY A 149 -25.27 15.33 -22.57
N LYS A 150 -24.94 14.06 -22.83
CA LYS A 150 -24.89 13.00 -21.81
C LYS A 150 -23.50 12.87 -21.21
N LYS A 151 -23.43 12.74 -19.88
CA LYS A 151 -22.18 12.49 -19.15
C LYS A 151 -21.57 11.14 -19.56
N ARG A 152 -20.25 11.16 -19.77
CA ARG A 152 -19.41 10.01 -20.10
C ARG A 152 -18.12 10.08 -19.29
N TYR A 153 -17.51 8.92 -19.12
CA TYR A 153 -16.29 8.77 -18.32
C TYR A 153 -15.20 8.15 -19.19
N ALA A 154 -13.99 8.66 -19.01
CA ALA A 154 -12.75 7.97 -19.35
C ALA A 154 -12.02 7.67 -18.04
N VAL A 155 -11.47 6.47 -17.91
CA VAL A 155 -10.83 6.01 -16.68
C VAL A 155 -9.64 5.14 -16.98
N VAL A 156 -8.68 5.18 -16.06
CA VAL A 156 -7.58 4.22 -15.95
C VAL A 156 -7.72 3.51 -14.61
N LEU A 157 -7.69 2.18 -14.65
CA LEU A 157 -7.86 1.31 -13.50
C LEU A 157 -6.64 0.42 -13.30
N VAL A 158 -6.35 0.08 -12.04
CA VAL A 158 -5.37 -0.97 -11.68
C VAL A 158 -5.99 -1.96 -10.70
N SER A 159 -5.45 -3.17 -10.66
CA SER A 159 -5.92 -4.21 -9.74
C SER A 159 -5.77 -3.74 -8.29
N ASN A 160 -6.78 -4.03 -7.47
CA ASN A 160 -6.84 -3.65 -6.07
C ASN A 160 -6.99 -4.88 -5.17
N THR A 161 -6.14 -5.88 -5.40
CA THR A 161 -6.16 -7.18 -4.71
C THR A 161 -4.75 -7.56 -4.24
N GLY A 162 -4.65 -8.43 -3.23
CA GLY A 162 -3.36 -8.91 -2.73
C GLY A 162 -2.49 -7.77 -2.22
N SER A 163 -1.19 -7.82 -2.53
CA SER A 163 -0.21 -6.80 -2.13
C SER A 163 -0.46 -5.42 -2.76
N GLU A 164 -1.29 -5.35 -3.80
CA GLU A 164 -1.67 -4.10 -4.46
C GLU A 164 -2.88 -3.44 -3.82
N ALA A 165 -3.57 -4.07 -2.87
CA ALA A 165 -4.82 -3.55 -2.32
C ALA A 165 -4.61 -2.23 -1.54
N LYS A 166 -5.44 -1.23 -1.86
CA LYS A 166 -5.50 0.07 -1.17
C LYS A 166 -6.94 0.39 -0.79
N ALA A 167 -7.13 1.08 0.33
CA ALA A 167 -8.36 1.82 0.57
C ALA A 167 -8.43 3.00 -0.41
N TRP A 168 -9.59 3.20 -1.03
CA TRP A 168 -9.81 4.27 -2.00
C TRP A 168 -11.30 4.59 -2.09
N TRP A 169 -11.62 5.79 -2.57
CA TRP A 169 -12.99 6.23 -2.84
C TRP A 169 -12.99 7.15 -4.05
N TYR A 170 -14.15 7.28 -4.67
CA TYR A 170 -14.43 8.27 -5.71
C TYR A 170 -15.84 8.79 -5.50
N TYR A 171 -16.07 10.06 -5.80
CA TYR A 171 -17.40 10.65 -5.66
C TYR A 171 -18.23 10.35 -6.90
N THR A 172 -19.46 9.89 -6.67
CA THR A 172 -20.46 9.77 -7.73
C THR A 172 -21.49 10.86 -7.51
N ASP A 173 -21.93 11.50 -8.58
CA ASP A 173 -23.15 12.29 -8.50
C ASP A 173 -24.34 11.37 -8.20
N PRO A 174 -25.25 11.77 -7.30
CA PRO A 174 -26.46 11.02 -7.01
C PRO A 174 -27.40 10.93 -8.22
#